data_AF-A0A967IEF5-F1
#
_entry.id   AF-A0A967IEF5-F1
#
_cell.length_a   1.000
_cell.length_b   1.000
_cell.length_c   1.000
_cell.angle_alpha   90.00
_cell.angle_beta   90.00
_cell.angle_gamma   90.00
#
_symmetry.space_group_name_H-M   'P 1'
#
loop_
_entity.id
_entity.type
_entity.pdbx_description
1 polymer ?
#
loop_
_entity_poly.entity_id
_entity_poly.type
_entity_poly.pdbx_seq_one_letter_code
_entity_poly.pdbx_strand_id
1 'polypeptide(L)'
;YQPQLESFENNTLKARAAVSVEKPTDTEPTFGAIWFEAQLATDRETRNIGLRNVNVLQSRFPDASKNQSAQYERLFSRQASGWDLDMSLDQMLAMLDENSRGNIEVQNLKNEPPRVFYRTHPALLVLIDGEPKLQPIEGSRVMRVVNSPMYIVFETSLKSYYLKIGDEWFASPQAKGKWRSVTQPPTAVLEVAARQDFPPVPPEVQNSLAGKPEIIVSYEPAELIVSDGEPQYALIEDAGLLYLSNSDSDVFMEVVDSQDFYVVLSGRWYRSRSLNGPWQYVAADNLPAELAKIPVDSPKEHVLAHIPGTVQAKEAILDATIPQTAKVER
;
A
#
# COMPACT_ATOMS: atom_id res chain seq x y z
N TYR A 1 11.36 28.40 -17.74
CA TYR A 1 10.35 28.72 -16.70
C TYR A 1 9.92 27.44 -16.00
N GLN A 2 9.23 27.52 -14.86
CA GLN A 2 8.79 26.33 -14.12
C GLN A 2 7.85 25.47 -14.99
N PRO A 3 8.10 24.15 -15.11
CA PRO A 3 7.25 23.24 -15.86
C PRO A 3 5.90 23.01 -15.15
N GLN A 4 4.89 22.64 -15.94
CA GLN A 4 3.60 22.13 -15.48
C GLN A 4 3.48 20.67 -15.86
N LEU A 5 3.09 19.82 -14.91
CA LEU A 5 3.00 18.37 -15.09
C LEU A 5 1.77 18.04 -15.94
N GLU A 6 1.94 17.16 -16.92
CA GLU A 6 0.83 16.58 -17.69
C GLU A 6 0.58 15.14 -17.28
N SER A 7 1.62 14.33 -17.10
CA SER A 7 1.51 13.01 -16.49
C SER A 7 2.84 12.54 -15.92
N PHE A 8 2.79 11.54 -15.04
CA PHE A 8 3.98 10.89 -14.50
C PHE A 8 3.74 9.39 -14.37
N GLU A 9 4.47 8.60 -15.15
CA GLU A 9 4.33 7.14 -15.20
C GLU A 9 5.69 6.50 -15.50
N ASN A 10 6.00 5.36 -14.88
CA ASN A 10 7.21 4.56 -15.18
C ASN A 10 8.52 5.37 -15.18
N ASN A 11 8.75 6.16 -14.13
CA ASN A 11 9.89 7.09 -14.01
C ASN A 11 10.00 8.17 -15.10
N THR A 12 8.94 8.37 -15.88
CA THR A 12 8.92 9.32 -16.99
C THR A 12 7.91 10.42 -16.67
N LEU A 13 8.41 11.64 -16.57
CA LEU A 13 7.61 12.85 -16.41
C LEU A 13 7.31 13.42 -17.79
N LYS A 14 6.03 13.63 -18.09
CA LYS A 14 5.57 14.45 -19.21
C LYS A 14 5.12 15.78 -18.68
N ALA A 15 5.66 16.85 -19.24
CA ALA A 15 5.38 18.19 -18.79
C ALA A 15 5.42 19.18 -19.94
N ARG A 16 4.83 20.35 -19.69
CA ARG A 16 4.94 21.52 -20.57
C ARG A 16 5.61 22.66 -19.83
N ALA A 17 6.43 23.44 -20.52
CA ALA A 17 7.09 24.60 -19.94
C ALA A 17 7.05 25.78 -20.90
N ALA A 18 6.90 26.99 -20.36
CA ALA A 18 7.20 28.20 -21.11
C ALA A 18 8.72 28.32 -21.31
N VAL A 19 9.12 28.81 -22.48
CA VAL A 19 10.51 29.04 -22.88
C VAL A 19 10.64 30.36 -23.62
N SER A 20 11.86 30.90 -23.61
CA SER A 20 12.25 32.03 -24.44
C SER A 20 13.49 31.67 -25.24
N VAL A 21 13.57 32.15 -26.48
CA VAL A 21 14.76 32.05 -27.34
C VAL A 21 15.24 33.45 -27.68
N GLU A 22 16.53 33.69 -27.44
CA GLU A 22 17.18 34.97 -27.69
C GLU A 22 18.49 34.74 -28.43
N LYS A 23 18.68 35.42 -29.56
CA LYS A 23 19.98 35.47 -30.25
C LYS A 23 20.78 36.66 -29.74
N PRO A 24 22.12 36.63 -29.83
CA PRO A 24 22.96 37.75 -29.40
C PRO A 24 22.65 39.10 -30.08
N THR A 25 21.95 39.09 -31.21
CA THR A 25 21.56 40.27 -31.98
C THR A 25 20.11 40.72 -31.73
N ASP A 26 19.35 39.97 -30.93
CA ASP A 26 17.93 40.24 -30.70
C ASP A 26 17.79 41.33 -29.63
N THR A 27 16.83 42.24 -29.82
CA THR A 27 16.48 43.27 -28.82
C THR A 27 15.42 42.81 -27.84
N GLU A 28 14.67 41.76 -28.17
CA GLU A 28 13.64 41.15 -27.32
C GLU A 28 13.62 39.62 -27.55
N PRO A 29 13.41 38.82 -26.50
CA PRO A 29 13.33 37.36 -26.62
C PRO A 29 12.02 36.90 -27.28
N THR A 30 12.08 35.84 -28.08
CA THR A 30 10.87 35.19 -28.61
C THR A 30 10.32 34.18 -27.61
N PHE A 31 9.09 34.35 -27.14
CA PHE A 31 8.44 33.44 -26.21
C PHE A 31 7.70 32.30 -26.89
N GLY A 32 7.68 31.16 -26.23
CA GLY A 32 6.94 29.98 -26.67
C GLY A 32 6.72 28.98 -25.54
N ALA A 33 6.20 27.82 -25.92
CA ALA A 33 6.02 26.68 -25.03
C ALA A 33 6.61 25.43 -25.66
N ILE A 34 7.13 24.55 -24.81
CA ILE A 34 7.57 23.21 -25.18
C ILE A 34 6.79 22.17 -24.38
N TRP A 35 6.59 21.02 -25.00
CA TRP A 35 6.16 19.78 -24.37
C TRP A 35 7.32 18.81 -24.42
N PHE A 36 7.62 18.21 -23.29
CA PHE A 36 8.77 17.33 -23.17
C PHE A 36 8.48 16.17 -22.23
N GLU A 37 9.29 15.13 -22.40
CA GLU A 37 9.41 14.05 -21.44
C GLU A 37 10.81 14.05 -20.83
N ALA A 38 10.93 13.63 -19.57
CA ALA A 38 12.20 13.51 -18.87
C ALA A 38 12.18 12.34 -17.89
N GLN A 39 13.34 11.75 -17.64
CA GLN A 39 13.54 10.75 -16.60
C GLN A 39 13.89 11.42 -15.28
N LEU A 40 13.33 10.92 -14.18
CA LEU A 40 13.63 11.46 -12.85
C LEU A 40 14.87 10.78 -12.25
N ALA A 41 15.70 11.59 -11.60
CA ALA A 41 16.78 11.19 -10.72
C ALA A 41 16.58 11.89 -9.38
N THR A 42 16.11 11.17 -8.37
CA THR A 42 15.74 11.75 -7.08
C THR A 42 16.84 11.57 -6.05
N ASP A 43 17.25 12.66 -5.41
CA ASP A 43 18.09 12.68 -4.22
C ASP A 43 17.22 13.01 -3.00
N ARG A 44 16.97 11.99 -2.16
CA ARG A 44 16.08 12.11 -1.01
C ARG A 44 16.71 12.80 0.19
N GLU A 45 18.03 12.71 0.35
CA GLU A 45 18.73 13.36 1.47
C GLU A 45 18.68 14.88 1.32
N THR A 46 18.81 15.36 0.07
CA THR A 46 18.79 16.79 -0.24
C THR A 46 17.42 17.30 -0.71
N ARG A 47 16.40 16.41 -0.79
CA ARG A 47 15.04 16.70 -1.29
C ARG A 47 15.02 17.34 -2.70
N ASN A 48 15.94 16.91 -3.57
CA ASN A 48 16.08 17.42 -4.94
C ASN A 48 15.71 16.36 -5.98
N ILE A 49 15.11 16.81 -7.07
CA ILE A 49 14.80 15.99 -8.24
C ILE A 49 15.52 16.56 -9.44
N GLY A 50 16.36 15.72 -10.04
CA GLY A 50 16.94 15.96 -11.34
C GLY A 50 16.05 15.43 -12.46
N LEU A 51 15.75 16.27 -13.45
CA LEU A 51 15.18 15.85 -14.73
C LEU A 51 16.33 15.58 -15.70
N ARG A 52 16.45 14.34 -16.15
CA ARG A 52 17.52 13.83 -17.02
C ARG A 52 16.94 13.33 -18.32
N ASN A 53 17.78 13.25 -19.36
CA ASN A 53 17.39 12.75 -20.68
C ASN A 53 16.14 13.47 -21.23
N VAL A 54 16.11 14.81 -21.12
CA VAL A 54 14.96 15.61 -21.56
C VAL A 54 14.79 15.48 -23.07
N ASN A 55 13.61 15.03 -23.51
CA ASN A 55 13.24 14.89 -24.91
C ASN A 55 12.06 15.80 -25.22
N VAL A 56 12.28 16.79 -26.09
CA VAL A 56 11.23 17.75 -26.49
C VAL A 56 10.39 17.12 -27.60
N LEU A 57 9.12 16.86 -27.26
CA LEU A 57 8.15 16.22 -28.13
C LEU A 57 7.51 17.22 -29.11
N GLN A 58 7.29 18.45 -28.64
CA GLN A 58 6.63 19.50 -29.41
C GLN A 58 7.10 20.87 -28.94
N SER A 59 7.12 21.85 -29.84
CA SER A 59 7.32 23.26 -29.50
C SER A 59 6.34 24.17 -30.23
N ARG A 60 5.99 25.31 -29.63
CA ARG A 60 5.09 26.31 -30.21
C ARG A 60 5.56 27.72 -29.88
N PHE A 61 5.80 28.51 -30.93
CA PHE A 61 6.20 29.91 -30.85
C PHE A 61 5.21 30.77 -31.67
N PRO A 62 4.18 31.36 -31.03
CA PRO A 62 3.13 32.10 -31.73
C PRO A 62 3.65 33.32 -32.52
N ASP A 63 4.64 34.01 -31.97
CA ASP A 63 5.19 35.25 -32.54
C ASP A 63 6.38 35.02 -33.49
N ALA A 64 6.72 33.75 -33.77
CA ALA A 64 7.79 33.37 -34.67
C ALA A 64 7.27 33.10 -36.10
N SER A 65 8.04 33.52 -37.11
CA SER A 65 7.79 33.09 -38.49
C SER A 65 7.98 31.58 -38.65
N LYS A 66 7.38 30.97 -39.69
CA LYS A 66 7.52 29.52 -39.98
C LYS A 66 8.98 29.05 -40.02
N ASN A 67 9.88 29.88 -40.58
CA ASN A 67 11.30 29.57 -40.65
C ASN A 67 11.97 29.63 -39.27
N GLN A 68 11.60 30.57 -38.42
CA GLN A 68 12.11 30.67 -37.05
C GLN A 68 11.62 29.51 -36.18
N SER A 69 10.34 29.16 -36.25
CA SER A 69 9.79 28.02 -35.50
C SER A 69 10.51 26.71 -35.83
N ALA A 70 10.77 26.45 -37.12
CA ALA A 70 11.54 25.27 -37.55
C ALA A 70 13.03 25.31 -37.15
N GLN A 71 13.60 26.49 -36.88
CA GLN A 71 14.95 26.62 -36.32
C GLN A 71 14.95 26.34 -34.82
N TYR A 72 13.96 26.87 -34.08
CA TYR A 72 13.84 26.69 -32.64
C TYR A 72 13.53 25.23 -32.29
N GLU A 73 12.64 24.57 -33.03
CA GLU A 73 12.36 23.15 -32.84
C GLU A 73 13.63 22.29 -32.97
N ARG A 74 14.42 22.52 -34.02
CA ARG A 74 15.73 21.86 -34.21
C ARG A 74 16.75 22.22 -33.14
N LEU A 75 16.65 23.40 -32.53
CA LEU A 75 17.52 23.80 -31.42
C LEU A 75 17.19 22.95 -30.18
N PHE A 76 15.92 22.92 -29.80
CA PHE A 76 15.44 22.18 -28.64
C PHE A 76 15.67 20.67 -28.78
N SER A 77 15.31 20.05 -29.91
CA SER A 77 15.53 18.61 -30.10
C SER A 77 17.01 18.20 -30.05
N ARG A 78 17.94 19.11 -30.37
CA ARG A 78 19.38 18.82 -30.30
C ARG A 78 20.00 19.08 -28.94
N GLN A 79 19.50 20.05 -28.19
CA GLN A 79 20.11 20.48 -26.94
C GLN A 79 19.44 19.90 -25.70
N ALA A 80 18.15 19.56 -25.78
CA ALA A 80 17.35 19.17 -24.63
C ALA A 80 17.92 17.95 -23.88
N SER A 81 18.45 16.96 -24.60
CA SER A 81 18.99 15.76 -23.96
C SER A 81 20.19 16.04 -23.04
N GLY A 82 20.88 17.17 -23.24
CA GLY A 82 21.99 17.61 -22.41
C GLY A 82 21.59 18.61 -21.32
N TRP A 83 20.31 18.91 -21.15
CA TRP A 83 19.85 19.79 -20.07
C TRP A 83 19.93 19.08 -18.73
N ASP A 84 20.50 19.78 -17.76
CA ASP A 84 20.55 19.38 -16.36
C ASP A 84 19.58 20.27 -15.58
N LEU A 85 18.30 19.91 -15.60
CA LEU A 85 17.25 20.66 -14.92
C LEU A 85 17.03 20.04 -13.54
N ASP A 86 17.00 20.86 -12.50
CA ASP A 86 16.68 20.42 -11.16
C ASP A 86 15.45 21.17 -10.62
N MET A 87 14.69 20.50 -9.77
CA MET A 87 13.56 21.06 -9.03
C MET A 87 13.49 20.44 -7.63
N SER A 88 12.79 21.09 -6.69
CA SER A 88 12.62 20.49 -5.37
C SER A 88 11.58 19.37 -5.39
N LEU A 89 11.74 18.39 -4.52
CA LEU A 89 10.74 17.34 -4.29
C LEU A 89 9.38 17.93 -3.93
N ASP A 90 9.35 19.01 -3.14
CA ASP A 90 8.12 19.72 -2.76
C ASP A 90 7.36 20.29 -3.96
N GLN A 91 8.07 20.82 -4.96
CA GLN A 91 7.45 21.34 -6.19
C GLN A 91 6.83 20.21 -7.01
N MET A 92 7.48 19.05 -7.11
CA MET A 92 6.94 17.88 -7.81
C MET A 92 5.68 17.35 -7.12
N LEU A 93 5.69 17.30 -5.78
CA LEU A 93 4.52 16.91 -4.98
C LEU A 93 3.34 17.86 -5.23
N ALA A 94 3.58 19.18 -5.23
CA ALA A 94 2.53 20.17 -5.54
C ALA A 94 1.96 20.01 -6.97
N MET A 95 2.80 19.68 -7.95
CA MET A 95 2.37 19.46 -9.33
C MET A 95 1.55 18.16 -9.49
N LEU A 96 1.87 17.10 -8.73
CA LEU A 96 1.10 15.87 -8.69
C LEU A 96 -0.29 16.07 -8.03
N ASP A 97 -0.40 16.95 -7.06
CA ASP A 97 -1.68 17.31 -6.43
C ASP A 97 -2.66 17.96 -7.40
N GLU A 98 -2.18 18.91 -8.20
CA GLU A 98 -3.01 19.57 -9.19
C GLU A 98 -3.51 18.58 -10.26
N ASN A 99 -2.68 17.59 -10.61
CA ASN A 99 -2.98 16.62 -11.66
C ASN A 99 -3.85 15.44 -11.17
N SER A 100 -3.64 14.96 -9.94
CA SER A 100 -4.44 13.91 -9.31
C SER A 100 -5.89 14.33 -9.04
N ARG A 101 -6.16 15.63 -8.87
CA ARG A 101 -7.52 16.18 -8.84
C ARG A 101 -8.31 15.98 -10.16
N GLY A 102 -7.63 15.65 -11.27
CA GLY A 102 -8.26 15.46 -12.58
C GLY A 102 -8.43 14.00 -13.04
N ASN A 103 -7.69 13.04 -12.50
CA ASN A 103 -7.59 11.67 -13.04
C ASN A 103 -7.78 10.57 -11.98
N ILE A 104 -8.93 10.53 -11.30
CA ILE A 104 -9.36 9.31 -10.59
C ILE A 104 -10.43 8.61 -11.41
N GLU A 105 -10.04 7.96 -12.51
CA GLU A 105 -10.88 6.91 -13.11
C GLU A 105 -10.77 5.64 -12.26
N VAL A 106 -11.64 5.51 -11.25
CA VAL A 106 -11.82 4.25 -10.51
C VAL A 106 -12.57 3.25 -11.41
N GLN A 107 -11.88 2.59 -12.34
CA GLN A 107 -12.50 1.52 -13.11
C GLN A 107 -12.52 0.21 -12.30
N ASN A 108 -13.73 -0.18 -11.85
CA ASN A 108 -14.12 -1.54 -11.43
C ASN A 108 -13.32 -2.21 -10.28
N LEU A 109 -12.93 -1.48 -9.24
CA LEU A 109 -12.45 -2.10 -8.01
C LEU A 109 -13.62 -2.72 -7.21
N LYS A 110 -13.50 -3.99 -6.83
CA LYS A 110 -14.42 -4.62 -5.87
C LYS A 110 -14.11 -4.07 -4.48
N ASN A 111 -15.01 -3.22 -3.98
CA ASN A 111 -14.89 -2.55 -2.69
C ASN A 111 -15.73 -3.24 -1.60
N GLU A 112 -16.25 -4.44 -1.86
CA GLU A 112 -16.95 -5.21 -0.83
C GLU A 112 -16.01 -5.40 0.37
N PRO A 113 -16.45 -5.05 1.59
CA PRO A 113 -15.63 -5.21 2.77
C PRO A 113 -15.30 -6.69 2.99
N PRO A 114 -14.04 -7.03 3.31
CA PRO A 114 -13.74 -8.37 3.77
C PRO A 114 -14.54 -8.66 5.04
N ARG A 115 -14.75 -9.93 5.35
CA ARG A 115 -15.33 -10.30 6.64
C ARG A 115 -14.33 -9.95 7.75
N VAL A 116 -14.68 -9.02 8.61
CA VAL A 116 -13.82 -8.66 9.76
C VAL A 116 -14.23 -9.47 10.98
N PHE A 117 -13.25 -10.13 11.60
CA PHE A 117 -13.41 -10.75 12.92
C PHE A 117 -12.80 -9.84 13.97
N TYR A 118 -13.50 -9.65 15.09
CA TYR A 118 -12.97 -8.94 16.25
C TYR A 118 -12.74 -9.91 17.41
N ARG A 119 -11.60 -9.80 18.09
CA ARG A 119 -11.24 -10.60 19.28
C ARG A 119 -10.57 -9.73 20.33
N THR A 120 -10.81 -10.07 21.59
CA THR A 120 -10.23 -9.43 22.78
C THR A 120 -9.15 -10.30 23.44
N HIS A 121 -8.68 -11.32 22.73
CA HIS A 121 -7.67 -12.28 23.17
C HIS A 121 -6.83 -12.74 21.97
N PRO A 122 -5.62 -13.29 22.20
CA PRO A 122 -4.75 -13.75 21.11
C PRO A 122 -5.48 -14.67 20.14
N ALA A 123 -5.49 -14.28 18.86
CA ALA A 123 -6.17 -15.00 17.81
C ALA A 123 -5.36 -14.93 16.51
N LEU A 124 -5.47 -15.98 15.69
CA LEU A 124 -4.84 -16.06 14.38
C LEU A 124 -5.89 -16.33 13.30
N LEU A 125 -5.89 -15.50 12.26
CA LEU A 125 -6.67 -15.75 11.06
C LEU A 125 -5.90 -16.63 10.08
N VAL A 126 -6.53 -17.73 9.69
CA VAL A 126 -6.03 -18.65 8.67
C VAL A 126 -6.99 -18.58 7.48
N LEU A 127 -6.46 -18.18 6.33
CA LEU A 127 -7.21 -18.10 5.08
C LEU A 127 -7.05 -19.40 4.29
N ILE A 128 -8.16 -19.93 3.79
CA ILE A 128 -8.21 -21.00 2.79
C ILE A 128 -9.04 -20.46 1.63
N ASP A 129 -8.54 -20.51 0.40
CA ASP A 129 -9.27 -20.00 -0.76
C ASP A 129 -10.37 -20.99 -1.19
N GLY A 130 -11.58 -20.79 -0.66
CA GLY A 130 -12.71 -21.70 -0.79
C GLY A 130 -12.60 -22.96 0.09
N GLU A 131 -13.30 -24.03 -0.30
CA GLU A 131 -13.22 -25.32 0.41
C GLU A 131 -11.80 -25.93 0.36
N PRO A 132 -11.34 -26.64 1.41
CA PRO A 132 -9.99 -27.20 1.45
C PRO A 132 -9.69 -28.14 0.26
N LYS A 133 -8.65 -27.82 -0.50
CA LYS A 133 -8.14 -28.66 -1.60
C LYS A 133 -7.02 -29.54 -1.06
N LEU A 134 -7.32 -30.83 -0.88
CA LEU A 134 -6.40 -31.81 -0.30
C LEU A 134 -5.56 -32.47 -1.39
N GLN A 135 -4.24 -32.39 -1.25
CA GLN A 135 -3.28 -33.06 -2.13
C GLN A 135 -2.46 -34.10 -1.33
N PRO A 136 -2.35 -35.35 -1.81
CA PRO A 136 -1.52 -36.36 -1.14
C PRO A 136 -0.05 -35.94 -1.04
N ILE A 137 0.59 -36.30 0.08
CA ILE A 137 2.04 -36.19 0.24
C ILE A 137 2.64 -37.58 0.02
N GLU A 138 3.57 -37.68 -0.91
CA GLU A 138 4.18 -38.95 -1.31
C GLU A 138 4.83 -39.69 -0.12
N GLY A 139 4.63 -41.01 -0.05
CA GLY A 139 5.15 -41.83 1.03
C GLY A 139 4.57 -41.49 2.41
N SER A 140 3.34 -40.96 2.47
CA SER A 140 2.63 -40.63 3.70
C SER A 140 1.12 -40.84 3.55
N ARG A 141 0.43 -40.92 4.69
CA ARG A 141 -1.04 -40.92 4.82
C ARG A 141 -1.61 -39.55 5.16
N VAL A 142 -0.77 -38.52 5.04
CA VAL A 142 -1.08 -37.12 5.30
C VAL A 142 -1.31 -36.43 3.95
N MET A 143 -2.30 -35.55 3.89
CA MET A 143 -2.60 -34.70 2.74
C MET A 143 -2.36 -33.22 3.08
N ARG A 144 -1.87 -32.42 2.14
CA ARG A 144 -1.68 -30.97 2.30
C ARG A 144 -2.92 -30.21 1.83
N VAL A 145 -3.32 -29.17 2.57
CA VAL A 145 -4.27 -28.16 2.07
C VAL A 145 -3.48 -27.17 1.21
N VAL A 146 -3.68 -27.21 -0.11
CA VAL A 146 -2.80 -26.47 -1.04
C VAL A 146 -3.29 -25.07 -1.39
N ASN A 147 -4.55 -24.76 -1.10
CA ASN A 147 -5.17 -23.45 -1.28
C ASN A 147 -5.12 -22.60 0.01
N SER A 148 -4.07 -22.75 0.80
CA SER A 148 -3.79 -21.90 1.95
C SER A 148 -2.33 -21.48 1.95
N PRO A 149 -2.01 -20.21 2.28
CA PRO A 149 -0.62 -19.81 2.52
C PRO A 149 -0.06 -20.50 3.78
N MET A 150 -0.91 -20.81 4.75
CA MET A 150 -0.53 -21.55 5.95
C MET A 150 -0.35 -23.03 5.62
N TYR A 151 0.68 -23.65 6.17
CA TYR A 151 0.91 -25.07 5.96
C TYR A 151 -0.01 -25.88 6.88
N ILE A 152 -1.15 -26.29 6.33
CA ILE A 152 -2.14 -27.14 6.98
C ILE A 152 -2.08 -28.52 6.35
N VAL A 153 -2.14 -29.56 7.19
CA VAL A 153 -2.21 -30.94 6.75
C VAL A 153 -3.40 -31.67 7.32
N PHE A 154 -3.84 -32.74 6.66
CA PHE A 154 -4.94 -33.60 7.06
C PHE A 154 -4.44 -35.04 7.18
N GLU A 155 -4.56 -35.63 8.37
CA GLU A 155 -4.24 -37.04 8.61
C GLU A 155 -5.49 -37.88 8.30
N THR A 156 -5.39 -38.75 7.30
CA THR A 156 -6.55 -39.44 6.71
C THR A 156 -7.17 -40.51 7.60
N SER A 157 -6.38 -41.16 8.46
CA SER A 157 -6.85 -42.22 9.35
C SER A 157 -7.62 -41.64 10.54
N LEU A 158 -7.16 -40.52 11.08
CA LEU A 158 -7.73 -39.79 12.21
C LEU A 158 -8.76 -38.74 11.80
N LYS A 159 -8.91 -38.49 10.49
CA LYS A 159 -9.82 -37.50 9.91
C LYS A 159 -9.68 -36.13 10.60
N SER A 160 -8.45 -35.70 10.80
CA SER A 160 -8.13 -34.49 11.56
C SER A 160 -7.11 -33.63 10.82
N TYR A 161 -7.36 -32.33 10.83
CA TYR A 161 -6.45 -31.30 10.36
C TYR A 161 -5.43 -30.96 11.44
N TYR A 162 -4.22 -30.64 11.02
CA TYR A 162 -3.11 -30.20 11.85
C TYR A 162 -2.45 -28.97 11.23
N LEU A 163 -2.12 -28.00 12.08
CA LEU A 163 -1.47 -26.75 11.74
C LEU A 163 -0.31 -26.55 12.71
N LYS A 164 0.86 -26.20 12.18
CA LYS A 164 2.02 -25.82 12.99
C LYS A 164 2.17 -24.30 12.98
N ILE A 165 2.40 -23.71 14.14
CA ILE A 165 2.61 -22.27 14.34
C ILE A 165 3.82 -22.11 15.27
N GLY A 166 4.92 -21.59 14.74
CA GLY A 166 6.21 -21.66 15.46
C GLY A 166 6.54 -23.12 15.80
N ASP A 167 6.67 -23.41 17.10
CA ASP A 167 6.88 -24.76 17.64
C ASP A 167 5.61 -25.42 18.18
N GLU A 168 4.49 -24.71 18.17
CA GLU A 168 3.21 -25.23 18.66
C GLU A 168 2.41 -25.92 17.55
N TRP A 169 1.63 -26.92 17.96
CA TRP A 169 0.72 -27.64 17.08
C TRP A 169 -0.73 -27.44 17.49
N PHE A 170 -1.59 -27.35 16.48
CA PHE A 170 -3.03 -27.25 16.62
C PHE A 170 -3.70 -28.33 15.80
N ALA A 171 -4.82 -28.86 16.28
CA ALA A 171 -5.61 -29.85 15.57
C ALA A 171 -7.12 -29.54 15.59
N SER A 172 -7.82 -29.93 14.53
CA SER A 172 -9.28 -29.86 14.45
C SER A 172 -9.86 -30.95 13.55
N PRO A 173 -11.03 -31.54 13.87
CA PRO A 173 -11.69 -32.50 12.97
C PRO A 173 -12.24 -31.84 11.69
N GLN A 174 -12.36 -30.51 11.66
CA GLN A 174 -12.85 -29.74 10.51
C GLN A 174 -11.94 -28.55 10.28
N ALA A 175 -11.64 -28.21 9.02
CA ALA A 175 -10.79 -27.06 8.72
C ALA A 175 -11.39 -25.75 9.27
N LYS A 176 -12.67 -25.48 9.00
CA LYS A 176 -13.44 -24.40 9.64
C LYS A 176 -14.08 -24.83 10.97
N GLY A 177 -13.29 -25.45 11.84
CA GLY A 177 -13.71 -25.99 13.12
C GLY A 177 -13.07 -25.32 14.33
N LYS A 178 -13.36 -25.85 15.52
CA LYS A 178 -12.65 -25.47 16.75
C LYS A 178 -11.29 -26.14 16.76
N TRP A 179 -10.23 -25.34 16.64
CA TRP A 179 -8.86 -25.81 16.77
C TRP A 179 -8.45 -25.87 18.24
N ARG A 180 -7.59 -26.84 18.57
CA ARG A 180 -7.04 -27.02 19.92
C ARG A 180 -5.55 -27.27 19.85
N SER A 181 -4.81 -26.69 20.79
CA SER A 181 -3.40 -27.00 20.97
C SER A 181 -3.21 -28.48 21.27
N VAL A 182 -2.24 -29.11 20.61
CA VAL A 182 -1.82 -30.50 20.81
C VAL A 182 -0.31 -30.54 21.01
N THR A 183 0.15 -31.32 21.98
CA THR A 183 1.59 -31.44 22.29
C THR A 183 2.26 -32.58 21.54
N GLN A 184 1.48 -33.59 21.12
CA GLN A 184 1.97 -34.77 20.41
C GLN A 184 1.09 -35.04 19.19
N PRO A 185 1.38 -34.40 18.04
CA PRO A 185 0.78 -34.78 16.78
C PRO A 185 1.11 -36.24 16.43
N PRO A 186 0.31 -36.90 15.57
CA PRO A 186 0.61 -38.24 15.10
C PRO A 186 1.98 -38.32 14.43
N THR A 187 2.67 -39.45 14.58
CA THR A 187 3.99 -39.68 13.98
C THR A 187 4.02 -39.37 12.48
N ALA A 188 2.97 -39.73 11.73
CA ALA A 188 2.88 -39.44 10.30
C ALA A 188 2.89 -37.94 9.99
N VAL A 189 2.30 -37.10 10.85
CA VAL A 189 2.31 -35.63 10.72
C VAL A 189 3.70 -35.09 11.02
N LEU A 190 4.35 -35.59 12.08
CA LEU A 190 5.70 -35.19 12.46
C LEU A 190 6.75 -35.58 11.39
N GLU A 191 6.63 -36.77 10.81
CA GLU A 191 7.51 -37.22 9.73
C GLU A 191 7.39 -36.33 8.49
N VAL A 192 6.17 -35.94 8.11
CA VAL A 192 5.97 -34.99 7.01
C VAL A 192 6.59 -33.64 7.34
N ALA A 193 6.43 -33.16 8.58
CA ALA A 193 7.02 -31.90 9.02
C ALA A 193 8.54 -31.90 9.12
N ALA A 194 9.16 -33.06 9.31
CA ALA A 194 10.62 -33.18 9.27
C ALA A 194 11.17 -33.22 7.82
N ARG A 195 10.36 -33.65 6.85
CA ARG A 195 10.75 -33.74 5.42
C ARG A 195 10.54 -32.43 4.66
N GLN A 196 9.73 -31.53 5.19
CA GLN A 196 9.25 -30.33 4.51
C GLN A 196 9.54 -29.10 5.38
N ASP A 197 9.97 -28.01 4.75
CA ASP A 197 10.06 -26.73 5.44
C ASP A 197 8.64 -26.18 5.61
N PHE A 198 8.13 -26.27 6.84
CA PHE A 198 6.97 -25.48 7.23
C PHE A 198 7.37 -24.01 7.10
N PRO A 199 6.60 -23.19 6.33
CA PRO A 199 6.90 -21.78 6.21
C PRO A 199 6.93 -21.18 7.62
N PRO A 200 7.96 -20.40 7.96
CA PRO A 200 7.98 -19.70 9.23
C PRO A 200 6.75 -18.80 9.30
N VAL A 201 6.06 -18.84 10.43
CA VAL A 201 5.04 -17.85 10.72
C VAL A 201 5.76 -16.51 10.86
N PRO A 202 5.30 -15.42 10.22
CA PRO A 202 5.97 -14.12 10.30
C PRO A 202 6.21 -13.72 11.77
N PRO A 203 7.38 -13.13 12.13
CA PRO A 203 7.70 -12.80 13.51
C PRO A 203 6.65 -11.93 14.21
N GLU A 204 5.97 -11.06 13.48
CA GLU A 204 4.87 -10.21 13.96
C GLU A 204 3.70 -11.06 14.45
N VAL A 205 3.40 -12.12 13.70
CA VAL A 205 2.43 -13.13 14.10
C VAL A 205 2.99 -13.94 15.26
N GLN A 206 4.24 -14.37 15.24
CA GLN A 206 4.82 -15.16 16.34
C GLN A 206 4.85 -14.42 17.69
N ASN A 207 5.06 -13.10 17.68
CA ASN A 207 5.09 -12.26 18.88
C ASN A 207 3.69 -12.00 19.46
N SER A 208 2.66 -11.83 18.62
CA SER A 208 1.26 -11.70 19.05
C SER A 208 0.65 -13.02 19.55
N LEU A 209 1.37 -14.13 19.37
CA LEU A 209 1.01 -15.49 19.75
C LEU A 209 1.65 -15.96 21.06
N ALA A 210 2.18 -15.05 21.88
CA ALA A 210 2.61 -15.35 23.24
C ALA A 210 1.39 -15.77 24.10
N GLY A 211 0.95 -17.02 23.91
CA GLY A 211 -0.32 -17.54 24.40
C GLY A 211 -1.04 -18.30 23.29
N LYS A 212 -1.43 -19.55 23.56
CA LYS A 212 -2.14 -20.45 22.63
C LYS A 212 -3.35 -19.74 21.98
N PRO A 213 -3.25 -19.25 20.74
CA PRO A 213 -4.28 -18.41 20.14
C PRO A 213 -5.57 -19.19 19.86
N GLU A 214 -6.67 -18.46 19.72
CA GLU A 214 -7.80 -18.95 18.95
C GLU A 214 -7.43 -18.99 17.46
N ILE A 215 -7.54 -20.15 16.81
CA ILE A 215 -7.42 -20.24 15.35
C ILE A 215 -8.78 -20.02 14.72
N ILE A 216 -8.89 -18.97 13.91
CA ILE A 216 -10.08 -18.61 13.14
C ILE A 216 -9.78 -18.95 11.69
N VAL A 217 -10.63 -19.76 11.06
CA VAL A 217 -10.48 -20.12 9.64
C VAL A 217 -11.56 -19.45 8.81
N SER A 218 -11.16 -18.79 7.73
CA SER A 218 -12.06 -18.23 6.73
C SER A 218 -11.82 -18.88 5.36
N TYR A 219 -12.93 -19.11 4.64
CA TYR A 219 -12.91 -19.60 3.25
C TYR A 219 -13.09 -18.46 2.23
N GLU A 220 -13.24 -17.23 2.75
CA GLU A 220 -13.52 -16.00 2.01
C GLU A 220 -12.55 -14.91 2.50
N PRO A 221 -12.33 -13.83 1.73
CA PRO A 221 -11.53 -12.70 2.18
C PRO A 221 -11.98 -12.21 3.55
N ALA A 222 -11.04 -12.19 4.49
CA ALA A 222 -11.31 -11.83 5.87
C ALA A 222 -10.11 -11.10 6.46
N GLU A 223 -10.40 -10.29 7.47
CA GLU A 223 -9.43 -9.53 8.26
C GLU A 223 -9.69 -9.78 9.75
N LEU A 224 -8.66 -9.62 10.57
CA LEU A 224 -8.73 -9.85 12.01
C LEU A 224 -8.25 -8.62 12.76
N ILE A 225 -9.13 -8.07 13.59
CA ILE A 225 -8.81 -7.04 14.57
C ILE A 225 -8.70 -7.73 15.93
N VAL A 226 -7.56 -7.54 16.61
CA VAL A 226 -7.31 -8.08 17.95
C VAL A 226 -6.99 -6.95 18.91
N SER A 227 -7.68 -6.88 20.04
CA SER A 227 -7.26 -6.08 21.19
C SER A 227 -6.75 -6.98 22.30
N ASP A 228 -5.79 -6.48 23.09
CA ASP A 228 -5.36 -7.13 24.32
C ASP A 228 -6.37 -6.86 25.46
N GLY A 229 -7.30 -7.79 25.66
CA GLY A 229 -8.42 -7.63 26.56
C GLY A 229 -9.53 -6.74 25.99
N GLU A 230 -10.35 -6.19 26.89
CA GLU A 230 -11.42 -5.25 26.51
C GLU A 230 -10.85 -4.02 25.78
N PRO A 231 -11.55 -3.48 24.78
CA PRO A 231 -11.05 -2.37 23.98
C PRO A 231 -10.76 -1.12 24.84
N GLN A 232 -9.57 -0.58 24.66
CA GLN A 232 -9.10 0.65 25.31
C GLN A 232 -8.87 1.73 24.26
N TYR A 233 -9.22 2.97 24.59
CA TYR A 233 -9.15 4.07 23.65
C TYR A 233 -8.24 5.17 24.17
N ALA A 234 -7.43 5.73 23.27
CA ALA A 234 -6.62 6.92 23.52
C ALA A 234 -7.01 8.05 22.56
N LEU A 235 -6.91 9.29 23.04
CA LEU A 235 -7.31 10.49 22.30
C LEU A 235 -6.18 11.00 21.41
N ILE A 236 -6.55 11.39 20.18
CA ILE A 236 -5.76 12.24 19.30
C ILE A 236 -6.35 13.64 19.42
N GLU A 237 -5.78 14.45 20.31
CA GLU A 237 -6.36 15.71 20.79
C GLU A 237 -6.73 16.66 19.64
N ASP A 238 -5.81 16.87 18.70
CA ASP A 238 -5.99 17.82 17.58
C ASP A 238 -6.95 17.32 16.49
N ALA A 239 -7.24 16.02 16.46
CA ALA A 239 -8.09 15.41 15.46
C ALA A 239 -9.53 15.18 15.94
N GLY A 240 -9.79 15.22 17.25
CA GLY A 240 -11.11 14.82 17.78
C GLY A 240 -11.42 13.36 17.47
N LEU A 241 -10.40 12.50 17.53
CA LEU A 241 -10.51 11.06 17.27
C LEU A 241 -10.03 10.26 18.46
N LEU A 242 -10.69 9.15 18.74
CA LEU A 242 -10.15 8.09 19.58
C LEU A 242 -9.51 7.02 18.69
N TYR A 243 -8.45 6.37 19.15
CA TYR A 243 -7.92 5.15 18.51
C TYR A 243 -7.85 3.99 19.51
N LEU A 244 -8.00 2.76 19.01
CA LEU A 244 -7.91 1.54 19.81
C LEU A 244 -6.45 1.32 20.23
N SER A 245 -6.12 1.70 21.46
CA SER A 245 -4.73 1.83 21.93
C SER A 245 -4.09 0.50 22.33
N ASN A 246 -4.89 -0.51 22.64
CA ASN A 246 -4.45 -1.86 22.97
C ASN A 246 -4.59 -2.81 21.78
N SER A 247 -4.39 -2.32 20.55
CA SER A 247 -4.43 -3.12 19.32
C SER A 247 -3.35 -2.66 18.35
N ASP A 248 -2.76 -3.62 17.64
CA ASP A 248 -1.87 -3.34 16.51
C ASP A 248 -2.67 -2.87 15.26
N SER A 249 -3.99 -3.11 15.23
CA SER A 249 -4.85 -2.63 14.15
C SER A 249 -5.10 -1.13 14.24
N ASP A 250 -5.13 -0.46 13.09
CA ASP A 250 -5.41 0.97 13.00
C ASP A 250 -6.90 1.25 12.98
N VAL A 251 -7.51 1.13 14.17
CA VAL A 251 -8.92 1.41 14.39
C VAL A 251 -9.10 2.75 15.08
N PHE A 252 -9.91 3.61 14.48
CA PHE A 252 -10.27 4.93 14.98
C PHE A 252 -11.76 5.00 15.28
N MET A 253 -12.17 5.87 16.18
CA MET A 253 -13.56 6.20 16.43
C MET A 253 -13.70 7.72 16.41
N GLU A 254 -14.60 8.19 15.55
CA GLU A 254 -14.92 9.60 15.41
C GLU A 254 -15.88 10.00 16.55
N VAL A 255 -15.57 11.02 17.36
CA VAL A 255 -16.32 11.30 18.61
C VAL A 255 -17.29 12.48 18.55
N VAL A 256 -17.26 13.27 17.49
CA VAL A 256 -18.01 14.52 17.36
C VAL A 256 -19.40 14.29 16.75
N ASP A 257 -19.52 13.51 15.68
CA ASP A 257 -20.77 13.39 14.91
C ASP A 257 -21.45 12.02 15.01
N SER A 258 -20.71 10.96 14.70
CA SER A 258 -21.27 9.65 14.32
C SER A 258 -21.00 8.55 15.34
N GLN A 259 -19.87 8.61 16.06
CA GLN A 259 -19.36 7.49 16.84
C GLN A 259 -19.14 6.22 16.00
N ASP A 260 -18.94 6.39 14.70
CA ASP A 260 -18.56 5.31 13.81
C ASP A 260 -17.07 4.99 14.01
N PHE A 261 -16.78 3.70 14.03
CA PHE A 261 -15.42 3.16 13.92
C PHE A 261 -14.96 3.23 12.47
N TYR A 262 -13.70 3.54 12.26
CA TYR A 262 -13.00 3.53 10.98
C TYR A 262 -11.77 2.64 11.08
N VAL A 263 -11.50 1.86 10.03
CA VAL A 263 -10.31 1.02 9.94
C VAL A 263 -9.78 1.07 8.53
N VAL A 264 -8.45 1.11 8.40
CA VAL A 264 -7.77 0.92 7.12
C VAL A 264 -7.33 -0.55 7.00
N LEU A 265 -7.78 -1.21 5.94
CA LEU A 265 -7.45 -2.61 5.64
C LEU A 265 -6.95 -2.69 4.20
N SER A 266 -5.70 -3.14 4.02
CA SER A 266 -5.06 -3.21 2.71
C SER A 266 -5.16 -1.89 1.91
N GLY A 267 -4.98 -0.75 2.59
CA GLY A 267 -5.03 0.59 1.99
C GLY A 267 -6.44 1.12 1.66
N ARG A 268 -7.51 0.39 2.01
CA ARG A 268 -8.90 0.86 1.85
C ARG A 268 -9.54 1.10 3.20
N TRP A 269 -10.36 2.14 3.26
CA TRP A 269 -11.07 2.50 4.47
C TRP A 269 -12.44 1.85 4.55
N TYR A 270 -12.78 1.43 5.76
CA TYR A 270 -14.06 0.86 6.10
C TYR A 270 -14.58 1.49 7.38
N ARG A 271 -15.90 1.62 7.50
CA ARG A 271 -16.58 2.11 8.71
C ARG A 271 -17.59 1.13 9.27
N SER A 272 -17.85 1.22 10.57
CA SER A 272 -18.94 0.50 11.22
C SER A 272 -19.38 1.19 12.51
N ARG A 273 -20.63 0.94 12.94
CA ARG A 273 -21.14 1.33 14.27
C ARG A 273 -20.56 0.47 15.40
N SER A 274 -19.84 -0.61 15.09
CA SER A 274 -19.28 -1.55 16.06
C SER A 274 -18.01 -2.20 15.52
N LEU A 275 -17.06 -2.54 16.41
CA LEU A 275 -15.89 -3.35 16.08
C LEU A 275 -16.26 -4.71 15.44
N ASN A 276 -17.44 -5.24 15.76
CA ASN A 276 -17.95 -6.49 15.18
C ASN A 276 -18.59 -6.33 13.79
N GLY A 277 -18.63 -5.11 13.26
CA GLY A 277 -19.33 -4.83 12.01
C GLY A 277 -20.85 -4.69 12.16
N PRO A 278 -21.60 -4.71 11.05
CA PRO A 278 -21.10 -4.88 9.69
C PRO A 278 -20.22 -3.69 9.27
N TRP A 279 -19.11 -3.98 8.61
CA TRP A 279 -18.24 -2.96 8.03
C TRP A 279 -18.77 -2.55 6.66
N GLN A 280 -18.52 -1.31 6.27
CA GLN A 280 -18.94 -0.73 5.00
C GLN A 280 -17.77 0.04 4.41
N TYR A 281 -17.55 -0.08 3.11
CA TYR A 281 -16.53 0.70 2.41
C TYR A 281 -16.78 2.20 2.53
N VAL A 282 -15.71 2.96 2.74
CA VAL A 282 -15.70 4.42 2.72
C VAL A 282 -14.86 4.88 1.54
N ALA A 283 -15.48 5.60 0.62
CA ALA A 283 -14.77 6.20 -0.49
C ALA A 283 -13.84 7.33 0.00
N ALA A 284 -12.75 7.52 -0.73
CA ALA A 284 -11.70 8.50 -0.45
C ALA A 284 -12.23 9.92 -0.16
N ASP A 285 -13.24 10.36 -0.90
CA ASP A 285 -13.91 11.66 -0.82
C ASP A 285 -14.93 11.76 0.34
N ASN A 286 -15.25 10.64 0.99
CA ASN A 286 -16.22 10.55 2.08
C ASN A 286 -15.56 10.21 3.43
N LEU A 287 -14.21 10.23 3.51
CA LEU A 287 -13.50 10.05 4.76
C LEU A 287 -13.70 11.27 5.68
N PRO A 288 -13.83 11.06 7.01
CA PRO A 288 -13.79 12.14 7.97
C PRO A 288 -12.53 13.00 7.79
N ALA A 289 -12.70 14.32 7.72
CA ALA A 289 -11.59 15.25 7.54
C ALA A 289 -10.61 15.22 8.73
N GLU A 290 -11.10 14.78 9.89
CA GLU A 290 -10.41 14.58 11.16
C GLU A 290 -9.26 13.59 11.02
N LEU A 291 -9.41 12.53 10.21
CA LEU A 291 -8.34 11.55 9.98
C LEU A 291 -7.11 12.21 9.33
N ALA A 292 -7.30 13.23 8.48
CA ALA A 292 -6.21 13.97 7.86
C ALA A 292 -5.51 14.95 8.84
N LYS A 293 -6.07 15.15 10.04
CA LYS A 293 -5.51 16.03 11.10
C LYS A 293 -4.66 15.26 12.12
N ILE A 294 -4.47 13.94 11.95
CA ILE A 294 -3.59 13.16 12.83
C ILE A 294 -2.18 13.79 12.83
N PRO A 295 -1.62 14.15 14.00
CA PRO A 295 -0.28 14.73 14.08
C PRO A 295 0.80 13.77 13.56
N VAL A 296 1.87 14.32 12.98
CA VAL A 296 2.99 13.52 12.42
C VAL A 296 3.88 12.87 13.49
N ASP A 297 3.76 13.30 14.74
CA ASP A 297 4.40 12.68 15.92
C ASP A 297 3.46 11.70 16.64
N SER A 298 2.24 11.49 16.12
CA SER A 298 1.30 10.48 16.62
C SER A 298 1.84 9.07 16.42
N PRO A 299 1.58 8.13 17.33
CA PRO A 299 1.85 6.70 17.11
C PRO A 299 1.06 6.10 15.94
N LYS A 300 0.10 6.85 15.39
CA LYS A 300 -0.74 6.46 14.26
C LYS A 300 -0.48 7.30 13.00
N GLU A 301 0.63 8.02 12.91
CA GLU A 301 0.93 8.89 11.75
C GLU A 301 0.97 8.14 10.42
N HIS A 302 1.40 6.86 10.42
CA HIS A 302 1.59 6.07 9.21
C HIS A 302 0.29 5.90 8.40
N VAL A 303 -0.88 6.01 9.03
CA VAL A 303 -2.18 5.93 8.35
C VAL A 303 -2.42 7.10 7.42
N LEU A 304 -1.71 8.23 7.59
CA LEU A 304 -1.77 9.37 6.68
C LEU A 304 -1.41 8.97 5.25
N ALA A 305 -0.54 7.96 5.06
CA ALA A 305 -0.22 7.42 3.73
C ALA A 305 -1.43 6.82 2.99
N HIS A 306 -2.51 6.52 3.71
CA HIS A 306 -3.75 5.97 3.17
C HIS A 306 -4.89 7.00 3.12
N ILE A 307 -4.61 8.27 3.40
CA ILE A 307 -5.60 9.35 3.40
C ILE A 307 -5.33 10.28 2.21
N PRO A 308 -6.26 10.38 1.24
CA PRO A 308 -6.09 11.25 0.08
C PRO A 308 -5.78 12.69 0.47
N GLY A 309 -4.81 13.30 -0.22
CA GLY A 309 -4.45 14.71 -0.07
C GLY A 309 -3.42 15.02 1.04
N THR A 310 -3.05 14.05 1.88
CA THR A 310 -1.93 14.19 2.83
C THR A 310 -0.58 14.16 2.10
N VAL A 311 0.45 14.72 2.73
CA VAL A 311 1.82 14.67 2.17
C VAL A 311 2.29 13.22 2.03
N GLN A 312 2.03 12.41 3.05
CA GLN A 312 2.41 11.00 3.13
C GLN A 312 1.78 10.16 2.02
N ALA A 313 0.50 10.39 1.68
CA ALA A 313 -0.14 9.67 0.59
C ALA A 313 0.49 10.00 -0.77
N LYS A 314 0.91 11.26 -0.97
CA LYS A 314 1.60 11.68 -2.20
C LYS A 314 3.00 11.08 -2.29
N GLU A 315 3.72 11.07 -1.19
CA GLU A 315 5.04 10.40 -1.08
C GLU A 315 4.91 8.90 -1.34
N ALA A 316 3.88 8.23 -0.82
CA ALA A 316 3.62 6.82 -1.08
C ALA A 316 3.36 6.51 -2.57
N ILE A 317 2.63 7.40 -3.27
CA ILE A 317 2.43 7.28 -4.74
C ILE A 317 3.75 7.41 -5.50
N LEU A 318 4.58 8.39 -5.13
CA LEU A 318 5.91 8.55 -5.71
C LEU A 318 6.76 7.30 -5.51
N ASP A 319 6.79 6.78 -4.28
CA ASP A 319 7.56 5.60 -3.92
C ASP A 319 7.11 4.33 -4.66
N ALA A 320 5.81 4.19 -4.92
CA ALA A 320 5.27 3.09 -5.71
C ALA A 320 5.58 3.21 -7.22
N THR A 321 5.81 4.44 -7.72
CA THR A 321 5.93 4.72 -9.17
C THR A 321 7.38 4.93 -9.63
N ILE A 322 8.29 5.26 -8.70
CA ILE A 322 9.71 5.49 -8.99
C ILE A 322 10.50 4.18 -8.78
N PRO A 323 11.16 3.63 -9.81
CA PRO A 323 12.08 2.51 -9.65
C PRO A 323 13.25 2.92 -8.75
N GLN A 324 13.51 2.16 -7.68
CA GLN A 324 14.71 2.34 -6.89
C GLN A 324 15.92 1.80 -7.65
N THR A 325 16.80 2.69 -8.14
CA THR A 325 18.11 2.31 -8.64
C THR A 325 19.13 2.38 -7.51
N ALA A 326 19.40 1.25 -6.85
CA ALA A 326 20.59 1.12 -6.03
C ALA A 326 21.82 1.12 -6.94
N LYS A 327 22.72 2.09 -6.75
CA LYS A 327 24.03 2.09 -7.40
C LYS A 327 24.87 1.01 -6.72
N VAL A 328 24.99 -0.16 -7.34
CA VAL A 328 25.92 -1.21 -6.90
C VAL A 328 27.33 -0.71 -7.20
N GLU A 329 28.11 -0.36 -6.17
CA GLU A 329 29.56 -0.20 -6.32
C GLU A 329 30.15 -1.56 -6.70
N ARG A 330 30.89 -1.61 -7.81
CA ARG A 330 31.61 -2.78 -8.29
C ARG A 330 33.09 -2.68 -7.95
#